data_AF-A0A7I4BP96-F1
#
_entry.id   AF-A0A7I4BP96-F1
#
_cell.length_a   1.000
_cell.length_b   1.000
_cell.length_c   1.000
_cell.angle_alpha   90.00
_cell.angle_beta   90.00
_cell.angle_gamma   90.00
#
_symmetry.space_group_name_H-M   'P 1'
#
loop_
_entity.id
_entity.type
_entity.pdbx_description
1 polymer ?
#
loop_
_entity_poly.entity_id
_entity_poly.type
_entity_poly.pdbx_seq_one_letter_code
_entity_poly.pdbx_strand_id
1 'polypeptide(L)'
;MDSPEEDPAASQYLNNISIPSALITKDFADKLKKVLNGNELVTMKLDWRESLPHPDERVEYEFWTNSNDECGPKCDAQVEFVRNFKGVAQILERGGYTQFTPHYITWYCPQAFIESKQCKAQCINNGRYCAPDPEQDFSVGYDGKQVVTENLRQLCVFKVTNETSPRQPWKWWDFVTDFQIRCPMEEKKYGPACAEEVIKSLSIDVEAVRKCMGNPDADEENPILRNEQDAQVGQGTRGDVTLLPTLIVNQRQYRGKLDKTAVLKAICSGYQESTDPPVCLSDSVETNECLDNNGGCWKSGTLTACQDTFRGRICQCPLVSGVQLEGDGYTHCEANGSGRCKVLNGGCWEDTKGDIRYSACQDNQHSGCQCPEGFRGNGTAGADGCVDINECKEKTKCQCSECKCTNTWGSYNCECSGGLLYMQEHDTCINRISSQSKLGLTVSLIVLAGISVLGLGGYVVYKYRLRSYMDSEIRAIMAQYMPLDSQNDSVQTHSQDNDV
;
A
#
# COMPACT_ATOMS: atom_id res chain seq x y z
N MET A 1 -13.25 38.23 27.87
CA MET A 1 -12.22 39.12 27.33
C MET A 1 -12.97 40.26 26.70
N ASP A 2 -12.90 41.45 27.30
CA ASP A 2 -13.51 42.64 26.72
C ASP A 2 -12.69 43.06 25.50
N SER A 3 -13.36 43.18 24.35
CA SER A 3 -12.74 43.72 23.13
C SER A 3 -12.46 45.21 23.34
N PRO A 4 -11.29 45.74 22.89
CA PRO A 4 -11.03 47.17 22.96
C PRO A 4 -12.01 47.94 22.06
N GLU A 5 -12.40 49.14 22.49
CA GLU A 5 -13.35 50.02 21.78
C GLU A 5 -12.93 50.26 20.32
N GLU A 6 -13.86 50.05 19.39
CA GLU A 6 -13.65 50.20 17.96
C GLU A 6 -13.50 51.67 17.57
N ASP A 7 -12.33 52.04 17.00
CA ASP A 7 -12.11 53.35 16.38
C ASP A 7 -12.82 53.43 15.01
N PRO A 8 -13.79 54.34 14.81
CA PRO A 8 -14.57 54.45 13.57
C PRO A 8 -13.74 54.72 12.32
N ALA A 9 -12.58 55.38 12.47
CA ALA A 9 -11.68 55.67 11.35
C ALA A 9 -10.92 54.41 10.90
N ALA A 10 -10.56 53.52 11.83
CA ALA A 10 -9.89 52.26 11.54
C ALA A 10 -10.85 51.25 10.88
N SER A 11 -12.14 51.24 11.26
CA SER A 11 -13.17 50.35 10.72
C SER A 11 -13.39 50.50 9.21
N GLN A 12 -13.16 51.69 8.64
CA GLN A 12 -13.25 51.89 7.18
C GLN A 12 -12.09 51.23 6.41
N TYR A 13 -10.90 51.13 7.00
CA TYR A 13 -9.75 50.47 6.39
C TYR A 13 -9.75 48.96 6.62
N LEU A 14 -10.24 48.49 7.78
CA LEU A 14 -10.32 47.07 8.14
C LEU A 14 -11.19 46.25 7.18
N ASN A 15 -12.28 46.83 6.66
CA ASN A 15 -13.16 46.16 5.69
C ASN A 15 -12.47 45.79 4.36
N ASN A 16 -11.33 46.42 4.06
CA ASN A 16 -10.57 46.17 2.82
C ASN A 16 -9.28 45.36 3.06
N ILE A 17 -8.97 45.00 4.31
CA ILE A 17 -7.76 44.24 4.65
C ILE A 17 -8.18 42.86 5.15
N SER A 18 -8.19 41.89 4.24
CA SER A 18 -8.18 40.48 4.63
C SER A 18 -6.74 40.08 4.97
N ILE A 19 -6.40 40.08 6.26
CA ILE A 19 -5.15 39.47 6.72
C ILE A 19 -5.46 37.99 6.96
N PRO A 20 -4.93 37.06 6.15
CA PRO A 20 -5.00 35.64 6.48
C PRO A 20 -4.26 35.44 7.81
N SER A 21 -5.04 35.18 8.86
CA SER A 21 -4.55 34.99 10.22
C SER A 21 -4.70 33.51 10.58
N ALA A 22 -3.67 32.97 11.23
CA ALA A 22 -3.66 31.60 11.73
C ALA A 22 -3.34 31.64 13.23
N LEU A 23 -4.09 30.87 14.02
CA LEU A 23 -3.78 30.69 15.42
C LEU A 23 -2.65 29.67 15.56
N ILE A 24 -1.67 30.00 16.39
CA ILE A 24 -0.56 29.11 16.75
C ILE A 24 -0.60 28.81 18.24
N THR A 25 -0.01 27.69 18.65
CA THR A 25 0.09 27.35 20.06
C THR A 25 0.98 28.35 20.80
N LYS A 26 0.68 28.59 22.09
CA LYS A 26 1.45 29.50 22.93
C LYS A 26 2.94 29.11 22.97
N ASP A 27 3.22 27.82 23.13
CA ASP A 27 4.59 27.28 23.13
C ASP A 27 5.36 27.61 21.85
N PHE A 28 4.71 27.51 20.68
CA PHE A 28 5.33 27.90 19.42
C PHE A 28 5.53 29.41 19.32
N ALA A 29 4.54 30.19 19.74
CA ALA A 29 4.62 31.65 19.76
C ALA A 29 5.77 32.16 20.66
N ASP A 30 5.98 31.54 21.82
CA ASP A 30 7.05 31.93 22.74
C ASP A 30 8.44 31.58 22.20
N LYS A 31 8.57 30.46 21.47
CA LYS A 31 9.79 30.13 20.70
C LYS A 31 10.04 31.15 19.59
N LEU A 32 9.01 31.50 18.82
CA LEU A 32 9.10 32.49 17.74
C LEU A 32 9.56 33.86 18.26
N LYS A 33 8.99 34.34 19.37
CA LYS A 33 9.37 35.60 20.02
C LYS A 33 10.84 35.62 20.43
N LYS A 34 11.37 34.51 20.95
CA LYS A 34 12.80 34.42 21.33
C LYS A 34 13.73 34.59 20.13
N VAL A 35 13.40 33.99 19.00
CA VAL A 35 14.19 34.10 17.75
C VAL A 35 14.10 35.52 17.18
N LEU A 36 12.91 36.11 17.17
CA LEU A 36 12.70 37.49 16.69
C LEU A 36 13.47 38.54 17.53
N ASN A 37 13.60 38.33 18.84
CA ASN A 37 14.41 39.20 19.70
C ASN A 37 15.92 39.13 19.39
N GLY A 38 16.39 38.09 18.68
CA GLY A 38 17.78 37.91 18.28
C GLY A 38 18.21 38.74 17.06
N ASN A 39 17.30 39.55 16.47
CA ASN A 39 17.53 40.26 15.20
C ASN A 39 17.84 39.33 14.00
N GLU A 40 17.45 38.06 14.10
CA GLU A 40 17.58 37.08 13.01
C GLU A 40 16.40 37.20 12.02
N LEU A 41 16.67 37.01 10.73
CA LEU A 41 15.63 36.93 9.71
C LEU A 41 14.88 35.59 9.85
N VAL A 42 13.61 35.67 10.26
CA VAL A 42 12.74 34.49 10.41
C VAL A 42 11.83 34.36 9.19
N THR A 43 11.98 33.28 8.44
CA THR A 43 11.03 32.90 7.38
C THR A 43 10.01 31.93 7.95
N MET A 44 8.73 32.32 7.92
CA MET A 44 7.62 31.43 8.29
C MET A 44 7.02 30.80 7.04
N LYS A 45 7.09 29.47 6.95
CA LYS A 45 6.39 28.69 5.94
C LYS A 45 5.14 28.08 6.57
N LEU A 46 3.97 28.37 6.01
CA LEU A 46 2.75 27.64 6.30
C LEU A 46 2.72 26.40 5.41
N ASP A 47 2.99 25.23 5.98
CA ASP A 47 2.94 23.96 5.28
C ASP A 47 1.73 23.15 5.74
N TRP A 48 0.76 22.97 4.84
CA TRP A 48 -0.47 22.22 5.09
C TRP A 48 -0.48 20.86 4.41
N ARG A 49 0.65 20.45 3.80
CA ARG A 49 0.75 19.18 3.05
C ARG A 49 0.50 17.96 3.93
N GLU A 50 0.93 18.02 5.20
CA GLU A 50 0.74 16.98 6.21
C GLU A 50 0.01 17.54 7.43
N SER A 51 -1.29 17.81 7.26
CA SER A 51 -2.14 18.40 8.31
C SER A 51 -2.64 17.39 9.34
N LEU A 52 -2.59 16.09 9.03
CA LEU A 52 -2.92 15.00 9.93
C LEU A 52 -1.71 14.09 10.14
N PRO A 53 -1.50 13.57 11.36
CA PRO A 53 -0.47 12.57 11.59
C PRO A 53 -0.85 11.25 10.92
N HIS A 54 0.13 10.56 10.33
CA HIS A 54 -0.01 9.25 9.70
C HIS A 54 0.94 8.26 10.41
N PRO A 55 0.56 7.74 11.60
CA PRO A 55 1.45 6.89 12.39
C PRO A 55 1.74 5.54 11.73
N ASP A 56 0.81 5.05 10.91
CA ASP A 56 0.91 3.84 10.11
C ASP A 56 0.09 3.97 8.81
N GLU A 57 -0.08 2.85 8.07
CA GLU A 57 -0.80 2.79 6.78
C GLU A 57 -2.34 2.78 6.92
N ARG A 58 -2.88 2.94 8.13
CA ARG A 58 -4.31 3.03 8.38
C ARG A 58 -4.68 4.34 9.03
N VAL A 59 -5.99 4.62 8.99
CA VAL A 59 -6.57 5.79 9.64
C VAL A 59 -7.52 5.35 10.75
N GLU A 60 -7.19 5.73 11.98
CA GLU A 60 -8.08 5.63 13.13
C GLU A 60 -9.03 6.82 13.12
N TYR A 61 -10.33 6.55 13.14
CA TYR A 61 -11.32 7.61 13.29
C TYR A 61 -12.43 7.24 14.27
N GLU A 62 -12.89 8.26 14.99
CA GLU A 62 -13.91 8.15 16.02
C GLU A 62 -15.10 9.04 15.66
N PHE A 63 -16.31 8.55 15.94
CA PHE A 63 -17.52 9.33 15.80
C PHE A 63 -18.24 9.43 17.15
N TRP A 64 -18.21 10.63 17.72
CA TRP A 64 -18.89 10.98 18.96
C TRP A 64 -20.29 11.49 18.62
N THR A 65 -21.31 10.77 19.09
CA THR A 65 -22.72 11.02 18.78
C THR A 65 -23.63 10.75 19.99
N ASN A 66 -24.93 10.93 19.81
CA ASN A 66 -25.96 10.44 20.72
C ASN A 66 -26.98 9.58 19.95
N SER A 67 -27.72 8.72 20.64
CA SER A 67 -28.81 7.92 20.05
C SER A 67 -30.16 8.66 19.99
N ASN A 68 -30.24 9.84 20.61
CA ASN A 68 -31.40 10.70 20.53
C ASN A 68 -31.62 11.24 19.10
N ASP A 69 -32.85 11.16 18.59
CA ASP A 69 -33.32 11.74 17.34
C ASP A 69 -34.20 13.01 17.51
N GLU A 70 -34.70 13.29 18.72
CA GLU A 70 -35.45 14.50 19.08
C GLU A 70 -34.51 15.58 19.64
N CYS A 71 -33.79 16.29 18.77
CA CYS A 71 -33.05 17.50 19.17
C CYS A 71 -33.03 18.60 18.08
N GLY A 72 -34.03 18.57 17.20
CA GLY A 72 -34.18 19.50 16.09
C GLY A 72 -33.07 19.36 15.04
N PRO A 73 -32.69 20.46 14.33
CA PRO A 73 -31.81 20.40 13.16
C PRO A 73 -30.44 19.75 13.37
N LYS A 74 -29.96 19.70 14.62
CA LYS A 74 -28.69 19.05 14.97
C LYS A 74 -28.77 17.53 14.93
N CYS A 75 -29.91 16.96 15.33
CA CYS A 75 -30.15 15.52 15.25
C CYS A 75 -30.41 15.12 13.80
N ASP A 76 -31.21 15.90 13.06
CA ASP A 76 -31.46 15.69 11.63
C ASP A 76 -30.16 15.60 10.82
N ALA A 77 -29.24 16.55 11.05
CA ALA A 77 -27.94 16.56 10.37
C ALA A 77 -27.07 15.34 10.72
N GLN A 78 -27.15 14.84 11.95
CA GLN A 78 -26.43 13.62 12.37
C GLN A 78 -27.03 12.37 11.73
N VAL A 79 -28.36 12.24 11.74
CA VAL A 79 -29.08 11.13 11.10
C VAL A 79 -28.79 11.10 9.60
N GLU A 80 -28.84 12.26 8.94
CA GLU A 80 -28.51 12.40 7.52
C GLU A 80 -27.06 12.00 7.24
N PHE A 81 -26.12 12.46 8.07
CA PHE A 81 -24.71 12.11 7.92
C PHE A 81 -24.49 10.59 8.07
N VAL A 82 -25.01 9.98 9.13
CA VAL A 82 -24.87 8.53 9.38
C VAL A 82 -25.40 7.74 8.20
N ARG A 83 -26.58 8.10 7.68
CA ARG A 83 -27.19 7.45 6.50
C ARG A 83 -26.32 7.60 5.25
N ASN A 84 -25.82 8.80 4.97
CA ASN A 84 -25.04 9.09 3.76
C ASN A 84 -23.61 8.53 3.82
N PHE A 85 -23.03 8.45 5.01
CA PHE A 85 -21.65 8.02 5.22
C PHE A 85 -21.51 6.49 5.40
N LYS A 86 -22.57 5.79 5.85
CA LYS A 86 -22.64 4.33 6.04
C LYS A 86 -21.92 3.52 4.95
N GLY A 87 -22.22 3.78 3.68
CA GLY A 87 -21.64 3.01 2.57
C GLY A 87 -20.12 3.19 2.45
N VAL A 88 -19.62 4.41 2.68
CA VAL A 88 -18.18 4.71 2.66
C VAL A 88 -17.49 4.06 3.85
N ALA A 89 -18.07 4.17 5.04
CA ALA A 89 -17.55 3.53 6.25
C ALA A 89 -17.45 2.01 6.08
N GLN A 90 -18.49 1.37 5.52
CA GLN A 90 -18.49 -0.06 5.22
C GLN A 90 -17.38 -0.47 4.25
N ILE A 91 -17.10 0.32 3.21
CA ILE A 91 -16.01 0.06 2.25
C ILE A 91 -14.65 0.16 2.97
N LEU A 92 -14.44 1.22 3.74
CA LEU A 92 -13.19 1.47 4.46
C LEU A 92 -12.89 0.39 5.50
N GLU A 93 -13.90 -0.02 6.28
CA GLU A 93 -13.74 -1.03 7.33
C GLU A 93 -13.59 -2.45 6.76
N ARG A 94 -14.36 -2.82 5.72
CA ARG A 94 -14.23 -4.14 5.08
C ARG A 94 -12.91 -4.29 4.33
N GLY A 95 -12.38 -3.20 3.80
CA GLY A 95 -11.05 -3.17 3.17
C GLY A 95 -9.89 -3.17 4.16
N GLY A 96 -10.14 -3.01 5.47
CA GLY A 96 -9.09 -2.93 6.48
C GLY A 96 -8.28 -1.62 6.46
N TYR A 97 -8.73 -0.61 5.72
CA TYR A 97 -8.04 0.66 5.56
C TYR A 97 -8.18 1.58 6.78
N THR A 98 -9.23 1.38 7.58
CA THR A 98 -9.52 2.21 8.76
C THR A 98 -9.82 1.38 9.99
N GLN A 99 -9.61 2.00 11.16
CA GLN A 99 -10.14 1.51 12.43
C GLN A 99 -11.15 2.52 12.98
N PHE A 100 -12.43 2.20 12.78
CA PHE A 100 -13.56 2.97 13.30
C PHE A 100 -13.87 2.61 14.75
N THR A 101 -14.21 3.61 15.58
CA THR A 101 -14.83 3.40 16.91
C THR A 101 -15.96 4.41 17.15
N PRO A 102 -17.20 3.97 17.41
CA PRO A 102 -18.29 4.85 17.82
C PRO A 102 -18.17 5.19 19.30
N HIS A 103 -18.51 6.43 19.65
CA HIS A 103 -18.50 6.91 21.03
C HIS A 103 -19.76 7.69 21.37
N TYR A 104 -20.13 7.67 22.64
CA TYR A 104 -21.31 8.36 23.15
C TYR A 104 -20.94 9.12 24.41
N ILE A 105 -21.22 10.43 24.41
CA ILE A 105 -20.99 11.26 25.60
C ILE A 105 -21.91 10.80 26.72
N THR A 106 -21.33 10.67 27.91
CA THR A 106 -22.09 10.45 29.15
C THR A 106 -21.69 11.50 30.17
N TRP A 107 -22.69 12.10 30.79
CA TRP A 107 -22.49 13.04 31.87
C TRP A 107 -22.62 12.32 33.22
N TYR A 108 -22.31 13.02 34.29
CA TYR A 108 -22.57 12.55 35.64
C TYR A 108 -23.38 13.59 36.41
N CYS A 109 -24.13 13.11 37.38
CA CYS A 109 -24.91 13.92 38.29
C CYS A 109 -24.09 14.15 39.58
N PRO A 110 -23.85 15.41 39.99
CA PRO A 110 -23.09 15.67 41.21
C PRO A 110 -23.79 15.07 42.45
N GLN A 111 -22.99 14.61 43.42
CA GLN A 111 -23.48 13.91 44.61
C GLN A 111 -24.61 14.66 45.35
N ALA A 112 -24.55 16.00 45.38
CA ALA A 112 -25.55 16.84 46.02
C ALA A 112 -26.95 16.77 45.38
N PHE A 113 -27.04 16.33 44.12
CA PHE A 113 -28.28 16.31 43.33
C PHE A 113 -28.76 14.90 43.01
N ILE A 114 -28.12 13.84 43.50
CA ILE A 114 -28.49 12.45 43.21
C ILE A 114 -29.96 12.15 43.54
N GLU A 115 -30.46 12.68 44.66
CA GLU A 115 -31.85 12.48 45.09
C GLU A 115 -32.87 13.35 44.34
N SER A 116 -32.40 14.29 43.51
CA SER A 116 -33.28 15.18 42.74
C SER A 116 -34.09 14.41 41.69
N LYS A 117 -35.28 14.91 41.37
CA LYS A 117 -36.12 14.32 40.31
C LYS A 117 -35.42 14.35 38.96
N GLN A 118 -34.69 15.42 38.67
CA GLN A 118 -33.94 15.61 37.43
C GLN A 118 -32.87 14.53 37.28
N CYS A 119 -32.07 14.30 38.32
CA CYS A 119 -31.03 13.27 38.29
C CYS A 119 -31.61 11.86 38.09
N LYS A 120 -32.68 11.53 38.81
CA LYS A 120 -33.36 10.23 38.70
C LYS A 120 -34.02 10.00 37.33
N ALA A 121 -34.47 11.05 36.65
CA ALA A 121 -35.00 10.95 35.30
C ALA A 121 -33.87 10.77 34.26
N GLN A 122 -32.78 11.50 34.41
CA GLN A 122 -31.77 11.63 33.36
C GLN A 122 -30.62 10.60 33.46
N CYS A 123 -30.49 9.93 34.59
CA CYS A 123 -29.32 9.11 34.90
C CYS A 123 -29.67 7.66 35.25
N ILE A 124 -28.72 6.77 34.97
CA ILE A 124 -28.66 5.40 35.47
C ILE A 124 -27.51 5.25 36.49
N ASN A 125 -27.43 4.08 37.15
CA ASN A 125 -26.39 3.75 38.13
C ASN A 125 -26.21 4.83 39.20
N ASN A 126 -27.32 5.29 39.79
CA ASN A 126 -27.33 6.28 40.87
C ASN A 126 -26.62 7.61 40.52
N GLY A 127 -26.80 8.11 39.29
CA GLY A 127 -26.25 9.39 38.84
C GLY A 127 -24.87 9.30 38.17
N ARG A 128 -24.28 8.10 38.02
CA ARG A 128 -22.95 7.94 37.40
C ARG A 128 -22.95 8.22 35.90
N TYR A 129 -24.02 7.84 35.21
CA TYR A 129 -24.13 7.98 33.76
C TYR A 129 -25.45 8.62 33.40
N CYS A 130 -25.38 9.77 32.74
CA CYS A 130 -26.52 10.61 32.42
C CYS A 130 -26.47 11.07 30.97
N ALA A 131 -27.63 11.29 30.38
CA ALA A 131 -27.79 12.01 29.13
C ALA A 131 -28.78 13.15 29.34
N PRO A 132 -28.67 14.27 28.61
CA PRO A 132 -29.69 15.30 28.65
C PRO A 132 -30.99 14.80 28.01
N ASP A 133 -32.08 15.41 28.47
CA ASP A 133 -33.42 15.10 28.02
C ASP A 133 -33.57 15.53 26.56
N PRO A 134 -34.03 14.66 25.66
CA PRO A 134 -34.20 14.97 24.25
C PRO A 134 -35.01 16.23 24.01
N GLU A 135 -36.21 16.28 24.56
CA GLU A 135 -37.17 17.36 24.35
C GLU A 135 -36.92 18.56 25.29
N GLN A 136 -35.95 18.46 26.22
CA GLN A 136 -35.70 19.42 27.31
C GLN A 136 -36.95 19.64 28.18
N ASP A 137 -37.88 18.68 28.19
CA ASP A 137 -39.13 18.70 28.92
C ASP A 137 -39.34 17.36 29.62
N PHE A 138 -39.03 17.32 30.92
CA PHE A 138 -39.15 16.13 31.77
C PHE A 138 -40.58 15.58 31.95
N SER A 139 -41.59 16.17 31.29
CA SER A 139 -42.98 15.75 31.36
C SER A 139 -43.51 15.07 30.10
N VAL A 140 -42.76 15.10 29.00
CA VAL A 140 -43.15 14.59 27.68
C VAL A 140 -41.99 13.81 27.06
N GLY A 141 -42.28 12.80 26.25
CA GLY A 141 -41.24 12.12 25.48
C GLY A 141 -40.45 11.09 26.28
N TYR A 142 -39.14 11.04 26.05
CA TYR A 142 -38.25 10.03 26.59
C TYR A 142 -37.28 10.63 27.61
N ASP A 143 -37.06 9.92 28.70
CA ASP A 143 -36.12 10.35 29.73
C ASP A 143 -34.66 10.16 29.29
N GLY A 144 -33.74 11.01 29.76
CA GLY A 144 -32.30 10.86 29.52
C GLY A 144 -31.74 9.48 29.92
N LYS A 145 -32.28 8.83 30.96
CA LYS A 145 -31.87 7.45 31.33
C LYS A 145 -32.10 6.43 30.21
N GLN A 146 -33.16 6.63 29.41
CA GLN A 146 -33.49 5.74 28.28
C GLN A 146 -32.48 5.97 27.14
N VAL A 147 -32.06 7.21 26.95
CA VAL A 147 -30.99 7.56 26.01
C VAL A 147 -29.65 6.94 26.41
N VAL A 148 -29.28 6.99 27.69
CA VAL A 148 -28.05 6.32 28.17
C VAL A 148 -28.13 4.81 27.95
N THR A 149 -29.30 4.21 28.20
CA THR A 149 -29.50 2.77 28.03
C THR A 149 -29.40 2.36 26.56
N GLU A 150 -29.92 3.17 25.64
CA GLU A 150 -29.75 2.92 24.20
C GLU A 150 -28.31 3.17 23.75
N ASN A 151 -27.65 4.25 24.19
CA ASN A 151 -26.22 4.47 23.91
C ASN A 151 -25.36 3.26 24.32
N LEU A 152 -25.59 2.72 25.53
CA LEU A 152 -24.96 1.49 25.99
C LEU A 152 -25.24 0.29 25.07
N ARG A 153 -26.49 0.17 24.57
CA ARG A 153 -26.86 -0.88 23.62
C ARG A 153 -26.09 -0.75 22.31
N GLN A 154 -26.00 0.45 21.74
CA GLN A 154 -25.30 0.68 20.47
C GLN A 154 -23.80 0.41 20.61
N LEU A 155 -23.19 0.81 21.74
CA LEU A 155 -21.80 0.46 22.10
C LEU A 155 -21.62 -1.06 22.21
N CYS A 156 -22.57 -1.77 22.82
CA CYS A 156 -22.53 -3.23 22.91
C CYS A 156 -22.74 -3.93 21.56
N VAL A 157 -23.58 -3.39 20.68
CA VAL A 157 -23.71 -3.88 19.31
C VAL A 157 -22.37 -3.77 18.58
N PHE A 158 -21.69 -2.62 18.70
CA PHE A 158 -20.36 -2.45 18.14
C PHE A 158 -19.37 -3.46 18.75
N LYS A 159 -19.27 -3.53 20.09
CA LYS A 159 -18.35 -4.45 20.76
C LYS A 159 -18.56 -5.91 20.36
N VAL A 160 -19.80 -6.40 20.39
CA VAL A 160 -20.13 -7.79 20.03
C VAL A 160 -19.76 -8.08 18.59
N THR A 161 -20.14 -7.21 17.65
CA THR A 161 -19.80 -7.39 16.22
C THR A 161 -18.30 -7.20 15.92
N ASN A 162 -17.59 -6.49 16.80
CA ASN A 162 -16.15 -6.29 16.74
C ASN A 162 -15.34 -7.46 17.35
N GLU A 163 -15.98 -8.30 18.17
CA GLU A 163 -15.35 -9.48 18.80
C GLU A 163 -15.77 -10.80 18.11
N THR A 164 -16.77 -10.77 17.21
CA THR A 164 -17.16 -11.95 16.43
C THR A 164 -16.06 -12.39 15.47
N SER A 165 -16.09 -13.68 15.07
CA SER A 165 -15.22 -14.25 14.05
C SER A 165 -16.04 -14.77 12.87
N PRO A 166 -15.96 -14.15 11.67
CA PRO A 166 -15.12 -13.00 11.33
C PRO A 166 -15.57 -11.69 12.01
N ARG A 167 -14.64 -10.73 12.12
CA ARG A 167 -14.88 -9.38 12.67
C ARG A 167 -15.81 -8.60 11.74
N GLN A 168 -16.87 -7.98 12.27
CA GLN A 168 -17.87 -7.26 11.47
C GLN A 168 -18.27 -5.90 12.09
N PRO A 169 -17.32 -5.00 12.40
CA PRO A 169 -17.59 -3.74 13.11
C PRO A 169 -18.55 -2.82 12.33
N TRP A 170 -18.52 -2.92 10.99
CA TRP A 170 -19.37 -2.14 10.11
C TRP A 170 -20.87 -2.41 10.26
N LYS A 171 -21.27 -3.50 10.94
CA LYS A 171 -22.67 -3.78 11.29
C LYS A 171 -23.23 -2.77 12.28
N TRP A 172 -22.40 -2.04 13.02
CA TRP A 172 -22.86 -0.93 13.83
C TRP A 172 -23.55 0.13 12.97
N TRP A 173 -22.99 0.48 11.80
CA TRP A 173 -23.62 1.43 10.86
C TRP A 173 -24.97 0.92 10.33
N ASP A 174 -25.10 -0.39 10.12
CA ASP A 174 -26.38 -1.01 9.76
C ASP A 174 -27.39 -0.85 10.90
N PHE A 175 -26.98 -1.16 12.13
CA PHE A 175 -27.85 -1.07 13.30
C PHE A 175 -28.33 0.35 13.58
N VAL A 176 -27.43 1.35 13.66
CA VAL A 176 -27.83 2.71 14.01
C VAL A 176 -28.70 3.36 12.93
N THR A 177 -28.44 3.06 11.65
CA THR A 177 -29.26 3.55 10.54
C THR A 177 -30.66 2.93 10.57
N ASP A 178 -30.75 1.61 10.77
CA ASP A 178 -32.05 0.93 10.82
C ASP A 178 -32.83 1.28 12.10
N PHE A 179 -32.14 1.47 13.23
CA PHE A 179 -32.74 1.91 14.49
C PHE A 179 -33.38 3.29 14.36
N GLN A 180 -32.67 4.27 13.79
CA GLN A 180 -33.20 5.62 13.55
C GLN A 180 -34.44 5.61 12.63
N ILE A 181 -34.55 4.65 11.72
CA ILE A 181 -35.69 4.54 10.80
C ILE A 181 -36.88 3.81 11.46
N ARG A 182 -36.61 2.74 12.22
CA ARG A 182 -37.65 1.81 12.70
C ARG A 182 -38.12 2.13 14.12
N CYS A 183 -37.29 2.79 14.92
CA CYS A 183 -37.52 3.06 16.33
C CYS A 183 -37.57 4.56 16.67
N PRO A 184 -38.27 5.41 15.88
CA PRO A 184 -38.29 6.85 16.14
C PRO A 184 -38.97 7.19 17.46
N MET A 185 -38.48 8.22 18.13
CA MET A 185 -39.09 8.74 19.36
C MET A 185 -40.49 9.34 19.12
N GLU A 186 -40.71 10.05 18.01
CA GLU A 186 -42.04 10.61 17.64
C GLU A 186 -43.16 9.56 17.66
N GLU A 187 -42.87 8.36 17.17
CA GLU A 187 -43.84 7.25 17.10
C GLU A 187 -43.90 6.41 18.38
N LYS A 188 -43.19 6.82 19.43
CA LYS A 188 -43.08 6.12 20.71
C LYS A 188 -42.56 4.67 20.56
N LYS A 189 -41.65 4.45 19.61
CA LYS A 189 -41.02 3.13 19.37
C LYS A 189 -39.62 3.01 19.96
N TYR A 190 -39.05 4.10 20.44
CA TYR A 190 -37.73 4.13 21.05
C TYR A 190 -37.67 3.28 22.32
N GLY A 191 -36.84 2.23 22.32
CA GLY A 191 -36.73 1.34 23.47
C GLY A 191 -36.22 -0.06 23.15
N PRO A 192 -36.09 -0.92 24.18
CA PRO A 192 -35.45 -2.23 24.06
C PRO A 192 -36.15 -3.16 23.07
N ALA A 193 -37.50 -3.18 23.06
CA ALA A 193 -38.25 -4.08 22.20
C ALA A 193 -37.97 -3.82 20.71
N CYS A 194 -38.02 -2.56 20.28
CA CYS A 194 -37.72 -2.19 18.89
C CYS A 194 -36.24 -2.42 18.56
N ALA A 195 -35.32 -2.03 19.45
CA ALA A 195 -33.89 -2.22 19.24
C ALA A 195 -33.53 -3.70 19.01
N GLU A 196 -34.11 -4.60 19.79
CA GLU A 196 -33.86 -6.04 19.66
C GLU A 196 -34.41 -6.63 18.35
N GLU A 197 -35.52 -6.11 17.83
CA GLU A 197 -36.01 -6.49 16.50
C GLU A 197 -35.04 -6.07 15.40
N VAL A 198 -34.45 -4.88 15.51
CA VAL A 198 -33.41 -4.41 14.57
C VAL A 198 -32.18 -5.32 14.65
N ILE A 199 -31.67 -5.60 15.85
CA ILE A 199 -30.54 -6.50 16.09
C ILE A 199 -30.77 -7.88 15.46
N LYS A 200 -31.97 -8.45 15.66
CA LYS A 200 -32.36 -9.74 15.04
C LYS A 200 -32.36 -9.66 13.52
N SER A 201 -32.91 -8.58 12.95
CA SER A 201 -32.97 -8.42 11.49
C SER A 201 -31.59 -8.32 10.83
N LEU A 202 -30.57 -7.90 11.59
CA LEU A 202 -29.17 -7.82 11.15
C LEU A 202 -28.34 -9.07 11.45
N SER A 203 -28.99 -10.14 11.96
CA SER A 203 -28.33 -11.38 12.37
C SER A 203 -27.19 -11.12 13.37
N ILE A 204 -27.47 -10.29 14.38
CA ILE A 204 -26.59 -10.04 15.52
C ILE A 204 -27.16 -10.79 16.72
N ASP A 205 -26.30 -11.37 17.55
CA ASP A 205 -26.72 -12.12 18.73
C ASP A 205 -27.26 -11.16 19.82
N VAL A 206 -28.58 -11.18 19.99
CA VAL A 206 -29.28 -10.37 21.00
C VAL A 206 -28.82 -10.70 22.41
N GLU A 207 -28.57 -11.97 22.70
CA GLU A 207 -28.21 -12.40 24.06
C GLU A 207 -26.77 -11.99 24.39
N ALA A 208 -25.86 -12.06 23.42
CA ALA A 208 -24.52 -11.50 23.56
C ALA A 208 -24.56 -9.98 23.82
N VAL A 209 -25.43 -9.24 23.12
CA VAL A 209 -25.62 -7.79 23.35
C VAL A 209 -26.18 -7.53 24.74
N ARG A 210 -27.22 -8.26 25.19
CA ARG A 210 -27.76 -8.12 26.55
C ARG A 210 -26.71 -8.43 27.62
N LYS A 211 -25.95 -9.51 27.45
CA LYS A 211 -24.84 -9.87 28.34
C LYS A 211 -23.78 -8.78 28.41
N CYS A 212 -23.47 -8.15 27.27
CA CYS A 212 -22.56 -7.02 27.21
C CYS A 212 -23.09 -5.80 27.99
N MET A 213 -24.39 -5.49 27.88
CA MET A 213 -25.00 -4.37 28.58
C MET A 213 -25.04 -4.58 30.09
N GLY A 214 -25.21 -5.83 30.54
CA GLY A 214 -25.41 -6.15 31.95
C GLY A 214 -26.76 -5.64 32.47
N ASN A 215 -26.83 -5.28 33.75
CA ASN A 215 -28.00 -4.60 34.32
C ASN A 215 -27.76 -3.09 34.35
N PRO A 216 -28.40 -2.29 33.48
CA PRO A 216 -28.23 -0.84 33.46
C PRO A 216 -28.80 -0.13 34.68
N ASP A 217 -29.63 -0.78 35.50
CA ASP A 217 -30.22 -0.16 36.69
C ASP A 217 -29.47 -0.52 37.98
N ALA A 218 -28.46 -1.39 37.90
CA ALA A 218 -27.64 -1.75 39.05
C ALA A 218 -26.79 -0.56 39.50
N ASP A 219 -26.70 -0.32 40.82
CA ASP A 219 -25.79 0.67 41.40
C ASP A 219 -24.34 0.17 41.42
N GLU A 220 -23.84 -0.30 40.29
CA GLU A 220 -22.47 -0.78 40.09
C GLU A 220 -21.78 0.03 38.99
N GLU A 221 -20.47 -0.11 38.83
CA GLU A 221 -19.77 0.54 37.73
C GLU A 221 -19.97 -0.28 36.45
N ASN A 222 -20.51 0.35 35.40
CA ASN A 222 -20.55 -0.27 34.08
C ASN A 222 -19.22 0.00 33.34
N PRO A 223 -18.43 -1.03 32.98
CA PRO A 223 -17.10 -0.83 32.39
C PRO A 223 -17.14 -0.18 31.00
N ILE A 224 -18.23 -0.34 30.25
CA ILE A 224 -18.35 0.25 28.92
C ILE A 224 -18.58 1.76 29.03
N LEU A 225 -19.52 2.18 29.87
CA LEU A 225 -19.79 3.61 30.09
C LEU A 225 -18.65 4.31 30.83
N ARG A 226 -17.93 3.59 31.71
CA ARG A 226 -16.70 4.09 32.33
C ARG A 226 -15.65 4.43 31.26
N ASN A 227 -15.42 3.52 30.32
CA ASN A 227 -14.49 3.73 29.23
C ASN A 227 -14.89 4.93 28.35
N GLU A 228 -16.19 5.17 28.14
CA GLU A 228 -16.65 6.36 27.42
C GLU A 228 -16.30 7.66 28.15
N GLN A 229 -16.48 7.73 29.48
CA GLN A 229 -16.09 8.91 30.27
C GLN A 229 -14.57 9.15 30.20
N ASP A 230 -13.77 8.09 30.28
CA ASP A 230 -12.30 8.19 30.19
C ASP A 230 -11.87 8.61 28.76
N ALA A 231 -12.49 8.07 27.72
CA ALA A 231 -12.24 8.44 26.33
C ALA A 231 -12.69 9.88 26.01
N GLN A 232 -13.74 10.37 26.69
CA GLN A 232 -14.27 11.72 26.49
C GLN A 232 -13.29 12.80 26.95
N VAL A 233 -12.62 12.61 28.09
CA VAL A 233 -11.55 13.51 28.56
C VAL A 233 -10.36 13.48 27.57
N GLY A 234 -10.10 12.32 26.98
CA GLY A 234 -9.02 12.15 26.02
C GLY A 234 -7.64 12.26 26.67
N GLN A 235 -6.59 12.12 25.85
CA GLN A 235 -5.20 12.18 26.31
C GLN A 235 -4.35 13.04 25.37
N GLY A 236 -3.33 13.70 25.91
CA GLY A 236 -2.34 14.45 25.13
C GLY A 236 -2.94 15.62 24.35
N THR A 237 -2.67 15.69 23.04
CA THR A 237 -3.06 16.82 22.18
C THR A 237 -4.46 16.71 21.57
N ARG A 238 -5.20 15.62 21.86
CA ARG A 238 -6.57 15.40 21.38
C ARG A 238 -7.56 16.37 22.04
N GLY A 239 -7.38 16.60 23.35
CA GLY A 239 -8.30 17.37 24.19
C GLY A 239 -9.66 16.70 24.39
N ASP A 240 -10.43 17.26 25.31
CA ASP A 240 -11.73 16.75 25.71
C ASP A 240 -12.79 16.91 24.59
N VAL A 241 -13.71 15.96 24.52
CA VAL A 241 -14.91 16.03 23.69
C VAL A 241 -16.06 16.59 24.52
N THR A 242 -16.49 17.80 24.17
CA THR A 242 -17.54 18.54 24.92
C THR A 242 -18.75 18.90 24.08
N LEU A 243 -18.68 18.67 22.76
CA LEU A 243 -19.72 19.03 21.80
C LEU A 243 -20.05 17.82 20.91
N LEU A 244 -21.32 17.67 20.57
CA LEU A 244 -21.81 16.66 19.63
C LEU A 244 -22.43 17.34 18.39
N PRO A 245 -22.30 16.73 17.20
CA PRO A 245 -21.43 15.59 16.90
C PRO A 245 -19.96 16.01 16.84
N THR A 246 -19.03 15.11 17.17
CA THR A 246 -17.59 15.33 16.99
C THR A 246 -16.97 14.15 16.27
N LEU A 247 -16.19 14.43 15.21
CA LEU A 247 -15.35 13.44 14.55
C LEU A 247 -13.90 13.66 14.98
N ILE A 248 -13.16 12.58 15.17
CA ILE A 248 -11.72 12.61 15.40
C ILE A 248 -11.05 11.72 14.36
N VAL A 249 -9.99 12.21 13.72
CA VAL A 249 -9.19 11.47 12.76
C VAL A 249 -7.74 11.52 13.22
N ASN A 250 -7.11 10.36 13.44
CA ASN A 250 -5.74 10.21 13.95
C ASN A 250 -5.44 11.15 15.13
N GLN A 251 -6.28 11.09 16.18
CA GLN A 251 -6.19 11.91 17.41
C GLN A 251 -6.39 13.43 17.22
N ARG A 252 -6.86 13.89 16.06
CA ARG A 252 -7.20 15.29 15.80
C ARG A 252 -8.70 15.48 15.62
N GLN A 253 -9.28 16.42 16.37
CA GLN A 253 -10.69 16.77 16.23
C GLN A 253 -10.95 17.44 14.87
N TYR A 254 -11.89 16.88 14.11
CA TYR A 254 -12.36 17.44 12.84
C TYR A 254 -13.22 18.68 13.09
N ARG A 255 -12.96 19.75 12.34
CA ARG A 255 -13.63 21.06 12.48
C ARG A 255 -14.37 21.51 11.21
N GLY A 256 -14.55 20.60 10.25
CA GLY A 256 -15.28 20.88 9.02
C GLY A 256 -16.78 20.57 9.11
N LYS A 257 -17.46 20.61 7.96
CA LYS A 257 -18.88 20.29 7.85
C LYS A 257 -19.09 18.77 7.98
N LEU A 258 -20.13 18.38 8.71
CA LEU A 258 -20.54 16.99 8.81
C LEU A 258 -21.27 16.54 7.54
N ASP A 259 -20.51 16.30 6.47
CA ASP A 259 -21.03 15.74 5.21
C ASP A 259 -20.12 14.63 4.67
N LYS A 260 -20.69 13.77 3.82
CA LYS A 260 -20.03 12.58 3.30
C LYS A 260 -18.67 12.90 2.65
N THR A 261 -18.64 13.92 1.80
CA THR A 261 -17.45 14.25 1.00
C THR A 261 -16.39 14.92 1.86
N ALA A 262 -16.76 15.89 2.69
CA ALA A 262 -15.82 16.61 3.53
C ALA A 262 -15.19 15.71 4.61
N VAL A 263 -15.96 14.77 5.18
CA VAL A 263 -15.45 13.78 6.13
C VAL A 263 -14.58 12.74 5.43
N LEU A 264 -14.97 12.25 4.25
CA LEU A 264 -14.12 11.35 3.48
C LEU A 264 -12.79 12.00 3.11
N LYS A 265 -12.78 13.27 2.67
CA LYS A 265 -11.55 14.03 2.44
C LYS A 265 -10.67 14.12 3.70
N ALA A 266 -11.27 14.34 4.87
CA ALA A 266 -10.53 14.38 6.12
C ALA A 266 -9.89 13.03 6.46
N ILE A 267 -10.63 11.92 6.29
CA ILE A 267 -10.09 10.57 6.49
C ILE A 267 -8.99 10.27 5.47
N CYS A 268 -9.19 10.60 4.19
CA CYS A 268 -8.19 10.41 3.14
C CYS A 268 -6.91 11.22 3.37
N SER A 269 -7.01 12.41 3.96
CA SER A 269 -5.84 13.19 4.36
C SER A 269 -5.04 12.56 5.52
N GLY A 270 -5.60 11.56 6.20
CA GLY A 270 -4.92 10.80 7.25
C GLY A 270 -3.95 9.74 6.73
N TYR A 271 -4.01 9.37 5.45
CA TYR A 271 -3.06 8.43 4.84
C TYR A 271 -1.79 9.15 4.39
N GLN A 272 -0.67 8.44 4.49
CA GLN A 272 0.57 8.84 3.84
C GLN A 272 0.38 8.84 2.31
N GLU A 273 1.02 9.79 1.62
CA GLU A 273 0.98 9.85 0.15
C GLU A 273 1.36 8.49 -0.46
N SER A 274 0.60 8.03 -1.47
CA SER A 274 0.69 6.72 -2.15
C SER A 274 0.20 5.49 -1.38
N THR A 275 -0.23 5.66 -0.11
CA THR A 275 -0.86 4.59 0.69
C THR A 275 -2.39 4.72 0.75
N ASP A 276 -2.94 5.72 0.08
CA ASP A 276 -4.36 6.00 0.08
C ASP A 276 -5.18 4.91 -0.65
N PRO A 277 -6.32 4.48 -0.07
CA PRO A 277 -7.15 3.45 -0.67
C PRO A 277 -7.91 3.97 -1.91
N PRO A 278 -8.36 3.07 -2.81
CA PRO A 278 -9.06 3.47 -4.04
C PRO A 278 -10.29 4.35 -3.86
N VAL A 279 -10.95 4.29 -2.69
CA VAL A 279 -12.10 5.17 -2.38
C VAL A 279 -11.70 6.65 -2.26
N CYS A 280 -10.44 6.94 -1.96
CA CYS A 280 -9.87 8.28 -1.91
C CYS A 280 -9.55 8.85 -3.31
N LEU A 281 -9.42 7.99 -4.32
CA LEU A 281 -9.15 8.33 -5.73
C LEU A 281 -10.44 8.42 -6.57
N SER A 282 -11.52 8.87 -5.94
CA SER A 282 -12.78 9.06 -6.65
C SER A 282 -12.94 10.54 -7.01
N ASP A 283 -13.57 10.81 -8.15
CA ASP A 283 -13.86 12.17 -8.66
C ASP A 283 -14.60 13.08 -7.65
N SER A 284 -15.26 12.49 -6.65
CA SER A 284 -15.94 13.25 -5.59
C SER A 284 -14.99 13.76 -4.50
N VAL A 285 -13.78 13.20 -4.43
CA VAL A 285 -12.78 13.42 -3.39
C VAL A 285 -11.60 14.22 -3.95
N GLU A 286 -11.05 13.79 -5.09
CA GLU A 286 -9.88 14.39 -5.73
C GLU A 286 -10.14 14.63 -7.24
N THR A 287 -9.13 15.12 -7.95
CA THR A 287 -9.17 15.30 -9.41
C THR A 287 -7.99 14.57 -10.04
N ASN A 288 -8.27 13.47 -10.73
CA ASN A 288 -7.22 12.64 -11.30
C ASN A 288 -6.47 13.36 -12.44
N GLU A 289 -5.30 13.93 -12.14
CA GLU A 289 -4.54 14.67 -13.14
C GLU A 289 -3.84 13.75 -14.15
N CYS A 290 -3.73 12.44 -13.88
CA CYS A 290 -3.18 11.49 -14.83
C CYS A 290 -4.07 11.29 -16.07
N LEU A 291 -5.37 11.61 -15.98
CA LEU A 291 -6.29 11.57 -17.13
C LEU A 291 -6.02 12.70 -18.13
N ASP A 292 -5.47 13.83 -17.69
CA ASP A 292 -5.16 14.97 -18.56
C ASP A 292 -3.65 15.05 -18.84
N ASN A 293 -3.28 14.91 -20.12
CA ASN A 293 -1.88 14.92 -20.57
C ASN A 293 -0.94 14.01 -19.75
N ASN A 294 -1.43 12.89 -19.23
CA ASN A 294 -0.67 11.98 -18.34
C ASN A 294 -0.10 12.69 -17.10
N GLY A 295 -0.77 13.75 -16.64
CA GLY A 295 -0.26 14.64 -15.61
C GLY A 295 0.94 15.48 -16.03
N GLY A 296 1.54 15.28 -17.19
CA GLY A 296 2.91 15.73 -17.49
C GLY A 296 3.99 14.82 -16.90
N CYS A 297 3.65 13.58 -16.55
CA CYS A 297 4.64 12.53 -16.25
C CYS A 297 5.08 11.80 -17.52
N TRP A 298 6.21 11.12 -17.42
CA TRP A 298 6.77 10.30 -18.48
C TRP A 298 5.78 9.22 -18.92
N LYS A 299 5.73 8.98 -20.23
CA LYS A 299 4.91 7.94 -20.85
C LYS A 299 5.65 7.35 -22.05
N SER A 300 5.61 6.03 -22.18
CA SER A 300 6.12 5.32 -23.36
C SER A 300 5.17 4.18 -23.72
N GLY A 301 4.43 4.36 -24.82
CA GLY A 301 3.38 3.44 -25.23
C GLY A 301 2.28 3.32 -24.17
N THR A 302 2.13 2.12 -23.58
CA THR A 302 1.19 1.81 -22.50
C THR A 302 1.76 2.06 -21.10
N LEU A 303 3.07 2.24 -20.97
CA LEU A 303 3.72 2.49 -19.69
C LEU A 303 3.60 3.96 -19.33
N THR A 304 3.23 4.23 -18.08
CA THR A 304 3.14 5.58 -17.53
C THR A 304 3.85 5.62 -16.18
N ALA A 305 4.50 6.76 -15.92
CA ALA A 305 5.01 7.10 -14.59
C ALA A 305 4.00 7.90 -13.75
N CYS A 306 2.83 8.24 -14.30
CA CYS A 306 1.81 8.98 -13.55
C CYS A 306 1.08 8.02 -12.61
N GLN A 307 1.22 8.27 -11.32
CA GLN A 307 0.42 7.64 -10.29
C GLN A 307 -0.45 8.70 -9.63
N ASP A 308 -1.76 8.44 -9.67
CA ASP A 308 -2.78 9.27 -9.04
C ASP A 308 -2.79 9.05 -7.52
N THR A 309 -3.08 10.10 -6.77
CA THR A 309 -3.05 10.13 -5.30
C THR A 309 -4.14 11.05 -4.77
N PHE A 310 -4.56 10.87 -3.52
CA PHE A 310 -5.47 11.84 -2.87
C PHE A 310 -4.98 13.30 -2.91
N ARG A 311 -3.66 13.53 -2.94
CA ARG A 311 -3.04 14.88 -2.94
C ARG A 311 -2.77 15.42 -4.36
N GLY A 312 -3.30 14.76 -5.39
CA GLY A 312 -3.07 15.04 -6.80
C GLY A 312 -2.30 13.90 -7.43
N ARG A 313 -1.15 14.16 -8.05
CA ARG A 313 -0.36 13.10 -8.70
C ARG A 313 1.11 13.10 -8.32
N ILE A 314 1.72 11.93 -8.41
CA ILE A 314 3.17 11.75 -8.38
C ILE A 314 3.66 11.17 -9.71
N CYS A 315 4.87 11.56 -10.11
CA CYS A 315 5.56 10.92 -11.22
C CYS A 315 6.60 9.94 -10.67
N GLN A 316 6.31 8.64 -10.71
CA GLN A 316 7.21 7.60 -10.27
C GLN A 316 7.37 6.55 -11.37
N CYS A 317 8.60 6.23 -11.72
CA CYS A 317 8.87 5.24 -12.76
C CYS A 317 8.25 3.87 -12.38
N PRO A 318 7.54 3.21 -13.31
CA PRO A 318 6.77 2.01 -12.98
C PRO A 318 7.67 0.78 -12.78
N LEU A 319 7.14 -0.22 -12.07
CA LEU A 319 7.71 -1.58 -12.00
C LEU A 319 7.09 -2.43 -13.12
N VAL A 320 7.91 -2.91 -14.05
CA VAL A 320 7.42 -3.69 -15.21
C VAL A 320 8.12 -5.02 -15.28
N SER A 321 7.36 -6.12 -15.24
CA SER A 321 7.90 -7.50 -15.32
C SER A 321 9.01 -7.79 -14.29
N GLY A 322 8.93 -7.18 -13.10
CA GLY A 322 9.92 -7.31 -12.04
C GLY A 322 11.17 -6.42 -12.18
N VAL A 323 11.24 -5.58 -13.22
CA VAL A 323 12.31 -4.59 -13.42
C VAL A 323 11.78 -3.22 -13.03
N GLN A 324 12.39 -2.61 -12.02
CA GLN A 324 12.08 -1.25 -11.60
C GLN A 324 12.73 -0.28 -12.58
N LEU A 325 11.94 0.57 -13.24
CA LEU A 325 12.50 1.64 -14.04
C LEU A 325 13.05 2.72 -13.10
N GLU A 326 14.19 3.29 -13.46
CA GLU A 326 14.86 4.38 -12.74
C GLU A 326 14.83 5.66 -13.56
N GLY A 327 14.74 6.81 -12.90
CA GLY A 327 14.68 8.11 -13.56
C GLY A 327 13.96 9.16 -12.72
N ASP A 328 13.66 10.31 -13.35
CA ASP A 328 12.96 11.42 -12.68
C ASP A 328 11.43 11.26 -12.68
N GLY A 329 10.89 10.31 -13.47
CA GLY A 329 9.45 10.10 -13.61
C GLY A 329 8.74 11.13 -14.50
N TYR A 330 9.34 12.28 -14.77
CA TYR A 330 8.76 13.37 -15.55
C TYR A 330 9.16 13.29 -17.03
N THR A 331 10.47 13.22 -17.27
CA THR A 331 11.04 13.24 -18.63
C THR A 331 11.74 11.95 -18.98
N HIS A 332 12.14 11.17 -17.97
CA HIS A 332 12.99 10.01 -18.16
C HIS A 332 12.63 8.89 -17.17
N CYS A 333 12.40 7.70 -17.72
CA CYS A 333 12.38 6.42 -17.01
C CYS A 333 13.07 5.37 -17.89
N GLU A 334 14.12 4.73 -17.39
CA GLU A 334 14.86 3.69 -18.09
C GLU A 334 14.95 2.40 -17.26
N ALA A 335 15.00 1.26 -17.94
CA ALA A 335 15.14 -0.03 -17.26
C ALA A 335 16.61 -0.25 -16.89
N ASN A 336 16.90 -0.38 -15.60
CA ASN A 336 18.24 -0.68 -15.07
C ASN A 336 18.31 -2.10 -14.50
N GLY A 337 19.49 -2.71 -14.51
CA GLY A 337 19.75 -4.00 -13.87
C GLY A 337 19.48 -5.24 -14.72
N SER A 338 19.46 -6.40 -14.06
CA SER A 338 19.33 -7.71 -14.72
C SER A 338 17.93 -7.92 -15.31
N GLY A 339 17.85 -8.28 -16.58
CA GLY A 339 16.58 -8.48 -17.29
C GLY A 339 15.97 -7.22 -17.91
N ARG A 340 16.69 -6.08 -17.88
CA ARG A 340 16.25 -4.82 -18.51
C ARG A 340 15.92 -4.95 -19.99
N CYS A 341 16.59 -5.84 -20.73
CA CYS A 341 16.32 -6.03 -22.16
C CYS A 341 14.93 -6.63 -22.44
N LYS A 342 14.25 -7.18 -21.43
CA LYS A 342 12.85 -7.63 -21.55
C LYS A 342 11.86 -6.47 -21.52
N VAL A 343 12.26 -5.30 -21.01
CA VAL A 343 11.40 -4.14 -20.83
C VAL A 343 11.87 -3.01 -21.73
N LEU A 344 11.10 -2.68 -22.76
CA LEU A 344 11.45 -1.66 -23.76
C LEU A 344 12.87 -1.84 -24.34
N ASN A 345 13.35 -3.08 -24.44
CA ASN A 345 14.72 -3.42 -24.87
C ASN A 345 15.81 -2.62 -24.13
N GLY A 346 15.61 -2.31 -22.85
CA GLY A 346 16.54 -1.53 -22.04
C GLY A 346 16.76 -0.09 -22.52
N GLY A 347 15.83 0.47 -23.31
CA GLY A 347 16.00 1.78 -23.96
C GLY A 347 16.94 1.76 -25.17
N CYS A 348 17.38 0.58 -25.60
CA CYS A 348 18.34 0.40 -26.69
C CYS A 348 17.66 0.14 -28.02
N TRP A 349 18.38 0.48 -29.10
CA TRP A 349 17.96 0.21 -30.46
C TRP A 349 17.68 -1.28 -30.70
N GLU A 350 16.59 -1.56 -31.39
CA GLU A 350 16.29 -2.88 -31.95
C GLU A 350 15.69 -2.73 -33.33
N ASP A 351 15.99 -3.68 -34.22
CA ASP A 351 15.38 -3.79 -35.54
C ASP A 351 15.27 -5.27 -35.95
N THR A 352 14.29 -5.59 -36.78
CA THR A 352 14.08 -6.95 -37.29
C THR A 352 14.05 -6.94 -38.81
N LYS A 353 14.96 -7.69 -39.43
CA LYS A 353 15.02 -7.88 -40.89
C LYS A 353 14.88 -9.37 -41.22
N GLY A 354 13.77 -9.74 -41.84
CA GLY A 354 13.44 -11.14 -42.07
C GLY A 354 13.20 -11.87 -40.74
N ASP A 355 13.87 -13.01 -40.55
CA ASP A 355 13.78 -13.83 -39.34
C ASP A 355 14.85 -13.48 -38.27
N ILE A 356 15.68 -12.47 -38.50
CA ILE A 356 16.78 -12.08 -37.60
C ILE A 356 16.41 -10.79 -36.87
N ARG A 357 16.42 -10.85 -35.53
CA ARG A 357 16.26 -9.70 -34.63
C ARG A 357 17.64 -9.22 -34.18
N TYR A 358 17.93 -7.95 -34.41
CA TYR A 358 19.13 -7.28 -33.94
C TYR A 358 18.76 -6.39 -32.76
N SER A 359 19.56 -6.43 -31.69
CA SER A 359 19.37 -5.59 -30.50
C SER A 359 20.70 -5.05 -30.01
N ALA A 360 20.68 -3.79 -29.57
CA ALA A 360 21.80 -3.14 -28.90
C ALA A 360 21.77 -3.33 -27.36
N CYS A 361 20.79 -4.07 -26.84
CA CYS A 361 20.69 -4.40 -25.42
C CYS A 361 21.34 -5.76 -25.14
N GLN A 362 22.23 -5.81 -24.15
CA GLN A 362 22.82 -7.06 -23.68
C GLN A 362 22.42 -7.32 -22.23
N ASP A 363 21.90 -8.52 -21.95
CA ASP A 363 21.42 -8.93 -20.61
C ASP A 363 22.54 -9.00 -19.56
N ASN A 364 23.79 -9.11 -19.99
CA ASN A 364 24.98 -9.14 -19.12
C ASN A 364 25.46 -7.74 -18.68
N GLN A 365 24.93 -6.66 -19.28
CA GLN A 365 25.26 -5.28 -18.91
C GLN A 365 24.13 -4.67 -18.10
N HIS A 366 24.46 -4.15 -16.91
CA HIS A 366 23.48 -3.53 -16.01
C HIS A 366 22.92 -2.20 -16.56
N SER A 367 23.67 -1.47 -17.39
CA SER A 367 23.25 -0.19 -17.99
C SER A 367 23.91 0.03 -19.36
N GLY A 368 23.34 0.93 -20.18
CA GLY A 368 23.92 1.37 -21.46
C GLY A 368 23.51 0.52 -22.68
N CYS A 369 23.88 0.97 -23.87
CA CYS A 369 23.55 0.31 -25.14
C CYS A 369 24.80 0.13 -25.99
N GLN A 370 24.94 -1.05 -26.60
CA GLN A 370 26.07 -1.36 -27.47
C GLN A 370 25.55 -2.00 -28.75
N CYS A 371 25.85 -1.36 -29.89
CA CYS A 371 25.43 -1.89 -31.18
C CYS A 371 26.00 -3.30 -31.42
N PRO A 372 25.21 -4.21 -32.00
CA PRO A 372 25.69 -5.53 -32.40
C PRO A 372 26.76 -5.41 -33.50
N GLU A 373 27.53 -6.48 -33.70
CA GLU A 373 28.53 -6.52 -34.78
C GLU A 373 27.88 -6.24 -36.16
N GLY A 374 28.62 -5.55 -37.04
CA GLY A 374 28.10 -5.06 -38.32
C GLY A 374 27.39 -3.71 -38.24
N PHE A 375 27.21 -3.14 -37.04
CA PHE A 375 26.60 -1.83 -36.84
C PHE A 375 27.51 -0.86 -36.08
N ARG A 376 27.34 0.44 -36.31
CA ARG A 376 28.00 1.51 -35.55
C ARG A 376 26.99 2.53 -35.04
N GLY A 377 27.32 3.20 -33.93
CA GLY A 377 26.49 4.26 -33.35
C GLY A 377 26.50 4.25 -31.82
N ASN A 378 25.58 4.99 -31.20
CA ASN A 378 25.49 5.09 -29.74
C ASN A 378 24.58 4.01 -29.10
N GLY A 379 23.88 3.21 -29.92
CA GLY A 379 22.99 2.13 -29.46
C GLY A 379 21.67 2.58 -28.84
N THR A 380 21.41 3.87 -28.67
CA THR A 380 20.17 4.39 -28.08
C THR A 380 18.98 4.26 -29.03
N ALA A 381 17.76 4.16 -28.47
CA ALA A 381 16.54 4.21 -29.27
C ALA A 381 16.37 5.60 -29.93
N GLY A 382 16.60 5.70 -31.24
CA GLY A 382 16.45 6.95 -31.99
C GLY A 382 17.21 6.99 -33.32
N ALA A 383 17.21 8.16 -33.97
CA ALA A 383 17.88 8.37 -35.27
C ALA A 383 19.41 8.21 -35.21
N ASP A 384 20.01 8.45 -34.03
CA ASP A 384 21.45 8.29 -33.77
C ASP A 384 21.82 6.91 -33.23
N GLY A 385 20.89 5.95 -33.30
CA GLY A 385 21.05 4.56 -32.82
C GLY A 385 22.05 3.73 -33.65
N CYS A 386 21.74 2.47 -33.93
CA CYS A 386 22.65 1.61 -34.70
C CYS A 386 22.43 1.74 -36.20
N VAL A 387 23.50 2.04 -36.94
CA VAL A 387 23.52 2.15 -38.40
C VAL A 387 24.39 1.04 -38.97
N ASP A 388 23.87 0.37 -40.00
CA ASP A 388 24.58 -0.66 -40.77
C ASP A 388 25.92 -0.13 -41.30
N ILE A 389 27.00 -0.86 -41.03
CA ILE A 389 28.31 -0.59 -41.58
C ILE A 389 28.34 -1.17 -42.99
N ASN A 390 28.65 -0.36 -44.00
CA ASN A 390 28.82 -0.88 -45.34
C ASN A 390 30.27 -1.31 -45.56
N GLU A 391 30.60 -2.55 -45.20
CA GLU A 391 31.99 -3.05 -45.25
C GLU A 391 32.56 -3.03 -46.67
N CYS A 392 31.71 -3.20 -47.69
CA CYS A 392 32.10 -3.12 -49.09
C CYS A 392 32.53 -1.70 -49.51
N LYS A 393 31.79 -0.67 -49.06
CA LYS A 393 32.07 0.74 -49.40
C LYS A 393 33.25 1.27 -48.60
N GLU A 394 33.33 0.88 -47.32
CA GLU A 394 34.43 1.26 -46.42
C GLU A 394 35.70 0.44 -46.68
N LYS A 395 35.61 -0.59 -47.53
CA LYS A 395 36.69 -1.51 -47.88
C LYS A 395 37.35 -2.12 -46.64
N THR A 396 36.60 -2.40 -45.58
CA THR A 396 37.14 -3.02 -44.37
C THR A 396 37.26 -4.54 -44.51
N LYS A 397 36.51 -5.14 -45.45
CA LYS A 397 36.44 -6.59 -45.73
C LYS A 397 36.32 -6.84 -47.24
N CYS A 398 36.54 -8.09 -47.68
CA CYS A 398 36.51 -8.52 -49.09
C CYS A 398 37.52 -7.76 -49.99
N GLN A 399 38.74 -7.51 -49.53
CA GLN A 399 39.74 -6.74 -50.28
C GLN A 399 40.48 -7.54 -51.37
N CYS A 400 40.24 -8.85 -51.48
CA CYS A 400 40.83 -9.72 -52.49
C CYS A 400 40.45 -9.33 -53.93
N SER A 401 41.40 -9.43 -54.86
CA SER A 401 41.24 -8.99 -56.25
C SER A 401 40.17 -9.75 -57.05
N GLU A 402 39.83 -10.98 -56.62
CA GLU A 402 38.83 -11.82 -57.29
C GLU A 402 37.50 -11.94 -56.51
N CYS A 403 37.33 -11.08 -55.51
CA CYS A 403 36.17 -11.09 -54.63
C CYS A 403 35.12 -10.07 -55.04
N LYS A 404 33.87 -10.50 -55.06
CA LYS A 404 32.69 -9.65 -55.21
C LYS A 404 32.06 -9.46 -53.84
N CYS A 405 32.14 -8.24 -53.32
CA CYS A 405 31.49 -7.84 -52.08
C CYS A 405 30.07 -7.36 -52.34
N THR A 406 29.12 -7.89 -51.58
CA THR A 406 27.75 -7.40 -51.52
C THR A 406 27.39 -7.10 -50.07
N ASN A 407 27.02 -5.85 -49.78
CA ASN A 407 26.58 -5.45 -48.44
C ASN A 407 25.21 -6.06 -48.14
N THR A 408 25.04 -6.60 -46.94
CA THR A 408 23.76 -7.05 -46.41
C THR A 408 23.45 -6.27 -45.13
N TRP A 409 22.26 -6.41 -44.56
CA TRP A 409 21.95 -5.68 -43.32
C TRP A 409 22.55 -6.42 -42.12
N GLY A 410 23.45 -5.75 -41.38
CA GLY A 410 24.20 -6.26 -40.25
C GLY A 410 25.34 -7.20 -40.61
N SER A 411 25.67 -7.34 -41.90
CA SER A 411 26.71 -8.26 -42.39
C SER A 411 27.07 -7.96 -43.85
N TYR A 412 28.02 -8.68 -44.41
CA TYR A 412 28.37 -8.65 -45.83
C TYR A 412 28.50 -10.08 -46.38
N ASN A 413 28.42 -10.22 -47.70
CA ASN A 413 28.71 -11.48 -48.39
C ASN A 413 29.86 -11.24 -49.39
N CYS A 414 30.94 -12.02 -49.28
CA CYS A 414 32.02 -12.04 -50.26
C CYS A 414 31.93 -13.31 -51.11
N GLU A 415 31.80 -13.16 -52.42
CA GLU A 415 31.86 -14.28 -53.36
C GLU A 415 33.17 -14.25 -54.13
N CYS A 416 33.89 -15.37 -54.17
CA CYS A 416 35.04 -15.51 -55.03
C CYS A 416 34.63 -15.90 -56.45
N SER A 417 35.29 -15.31 -57.43
CA SER A 417 35.11 -15.65 -58.85
C SER A 417 35.58 -17.09 -59.13
N GLY A 418 34.95 -17.78 -60.08
CA GLY A 418 35.46 -19.07 -60.58
C GLY A 418 35.25 -20.32 -59.70
N GLY A 419 34.33 -20.29 -58.73
CA GLY A 419 34.02 -21.47 -57.89
C GLY A 419 35.02 -21.72 -56.74
N LEU A 420 35.87 -20.74 -56.44
CA LEU A 420 36.76 -20.71 -55.29
C LEU A 420 35.97 -20.50 -53.98
N LEU A 421 36.50 -20.99 -52.86
CA LEU A 421 35.92 -20.75 -51.53
C LEU A 421 36.57 -19.53 -50.88
N TYR A 422 35.74 -18.63 -50.35
CA TYR A 422 36.22 -17.47 -49.59
C TYR A 422 36.56 -17.86 -48.15
N MET A 423 37.73 -17.45 -47.66
CA MET A 423 38.16 -17.61 -46.26
C MET A 423 38.12 -16.27 -45.54
N GLN A 424 37.20 -16.11 -44.59
CA GLN A 424 36.93 -14.85 -43.90
C GLN A 424 38.08 -14.37 -42.99
N GLU A 425 38.84 -15.27 -42.34
CA GLU A 425 39.95 -14.90 -41.46
C GLU A 425 41.13 -14.24 -42.20
N HIS A 426 41.40 -14.70 -43.42
CA HIS A 426 42.58 -14.29 -44.20
C HIS A 426 42.22 -13.40 -45.40
N ASP A 427 40.92 -13.14 -45.61
CA ASP A 427 40.39 -12.36 -46.73
C ASP A 427 40.93 -12.83 -48.10
N THR A 428 40.97 -14.17 -48.29
CA THR A 428 41.56 -14.82 -49.47
C THR A 428 40.64 -15.87 -50.09
N CYS A 429 40.73 -16.04 -51.41
CA CYS A 429 40.06 -17.12 -52.15
C CYS A 429 40.98 -18.34 -52.25
N ILE A 430 40.48 -19.51 -51.85
CA ILE A 430 41.19 -20.78 -51.99
C ILE A 430 40.51 -21.70 -53.00
N ASN A 431 41.30 -22.49 -53.71
CA ASN A 431 40.79 -23.51 -54.61
C ASN A 431 40.15 -24.66 -53.82
N ARG A 432 39.01 -25.17 -54.28
CA ARG A 432 38.52 -26.48 -53.86
C ARG A 432 39.46 -27.54 -54.41
N ILE A 433 40.55 -27.82 -53.70
CA ILE A 433 41.32 -29.03 -53.96
C ILE A 433 40.47 -30.17 -53.40
N SER A 434 39.68 -30.82 -54.25
CA SER A 434 39.13 -32.16 -54.01
C SER A 434 40.29 -33.16 -53.98
N SER A 435 41.12 -33.08 -52.94
CA SER A 435 42.15 -34.08 -52.70
C SER A 435 41.50 -35.30 -52.08
N GLN A 436 40.75 -36.04 -52.90
CA GLN A 436 40.39 -37.43 -52.63
C GLN A 436 41.67 -38.26 -52.76
N SER A 437 42.61 -38.02 -51.85
CA SER A 437 43.84 -38.80 -51.77
C SER A 437 43.47 -40.18 -51.23
N LYS A 438 43.55 -41.19 -52.10
CA LYS A 438 43.47 -42.62 -51.74
C LYS A 438 44.53 -43.04 -50.69
N LEU A 439 45.38 -42.12 -50.23
CA LEU A 439 46.36 -42.32 -49.16
C LEU A 439 45.81 -42.05 -47.74
N GLY A 440 44.80 -41.18 -47.58
CA GLY A 440 44.27 -40.86 -46.24
C GLY A 440 43.43 -41.99 -45.62
N LEU A 441 42.71 -42.73 -46.47
CA LEU A 441 41.84 -43.83 -46.05
C LEU A 441 42.61 -45.06 -45.56
N THR A 442 43.79 -45.34 -46.13
CA THR A 442 44.65 -46.47 -45.71
C THR A 442 45.37 -46.18 -44.40
N VAL A 443 45.86 -44.96 -44.20
CA VAL A 443 46.49 -44.56 -42.93
C VAL A 443 45.47 -44.53 -41.79
N SER A 444 44.25 -44.03 -42.04
CA SER A 444 43.19 -43.99 -41.03
C SER A 444 42.73 -45.38 -40.59
N LEU A 445 42.68 -46.37 -41.49
CA LEU A 445 42.36 -47.76 -41.14
C LEU A 445 43.45 -48.44 -40.30
N ILE A 446 44.73 -48.14 -40.55
CA ILE A 446 45.85 -48.68 -39.75
C ILE A 446 45.86 -48.08 -38.35
N VAL A 447 45.59 -46.77 -38.22
CA VAL A 447 45.50 -46.10 -36.92
C VAL A 447 44.29 -46.59 -36.12
N LEU A 448 43.13 -46.76 -36.76
CA LEU A 448 41.93 -47.32 -36.11
C LEU A 448 42.14 -48.78 -35.67
N ALA A 449 42.81 -49.61 -36.49
CA ALA A 449 43.19 -50.96 -36.10
C ALA A 449 44.14 -50.95 -34.89
N GLY A 450 45.14 -50.07 -34.88
CA GLY A 450 46.06 -49.89 -33.75
C GLY A 450 45.36 -49.45 -32.47
N ILE A 451 44.42 -48.50 -32.56
CA ILE A 451 43.61 -48.04 -31.41
C ILE A 451 42.70 -49.16 -30.90
N SER A 452 42.13 -49.99 -31.79
CA SER A 452 41.29 -51.12 -31.37
C SER A 452 42.08 -52.20 -30.61
N VAL A 453 43.33 -52.46 -31.01
CA VAL A 453 44.22 -53.41 -30.33
C VAL A 453 44.68 -52.86 -28.97
N LEU A 454 45.01 -51.57 -28.90
CA LEU A 454 45.35 -50.90 -27.64
C LEU A 454 44.14 -50.78 -26.70
N GLY A 455 42.94 -50.56 -27.24
CA GLY A 455 41.68 -50.52 -26.50
C GLY A 455 41.31 -51.89 -25.92
N LEU A 456 41.46 -52.97 -26.69
CA LEU A 456 41.26 -54.34 -26.19
C LEU A 456 42.30 -54.74 -25.15
N GLY A 457 43.58 -54.39 -25.36
CA GLY A 457 44.64 -54.61 -24.37
C GLY A 457 44.39 -53.83 -23.07
N GLY A 458 43.99 -52.57 -23.19
CA GLY A 458 43.60 -51.71 -22.06
C GLY A 458 42.36 -52.22 -21.34
N TYR A 459 41.34 -52.70 -22.05
CA TYR A 459 40.12 -53.25 -21.46
C TYR A 459 40.37 -54.57 -20.71
N VAL A 460 41.25 -55.44 -21.23
CA VAL A 460 41.65 -56.67 -20.54
C VAL A 460 42.43 -56.34 -19.26
N VAL A 461 43.37 -55.38 -19.30
CA VAL A 461 44.10 -54.92 -18.11
C VAL A 461 43.18 -54.22 -17.11
N TYR A 462 42.24 -53.38 -17.57
CA TYR A 462 41.22 -52.72 -16.75
C TYR A 462 40.33 -53.74 -16.04
N LYS A 463 39.81 -54.74 -16.77
CA LYS A 463 38.97 -55.81 -16.22
C LYS A 463 39.73 -56.74 -15.26
N TYR A 464 41.05 -56.89 -15.45
CA TYR A 464 41.90 -57.70 -14.57
C TYR A 464 42.37 -56.94 -13.32
N ARG A 465 42.64 -55.62 -13.40
CA ARG A 465 43.06 -54.81 -12.24
C ARG A 465 41.91 -54.30 -11.37
N LEU A 466 40.73 -53.96 -11.92
CA LEU A 466 39.60 -53.51 -11.09
C LEU A 466 39.01 -54.62 -10.21
N ARG A 467 39.27 -55.91 -10.51
CA ARG A 467 38.85 -57.02 -9.64
C ARG A 467 39.69 -57.13 -8.35
N SER A 468 40.70 -56.27 -8.18
CA SER A 468 41.61 -56.29 -7.03
C SER A 468 41.70 -54.98 -6.25
N TYR A 469 40.95 -53.93 -6.60
CA TYR A 469 41.11 -52.60 -5.98
C TYR A 469 39.82 -51.78 -5.92
N MET A 470 38.81 -52.28 -5.19
CA MET A 470 37.76 -51.43 -4.62
C MET A 470 37.10 -52.15 -3.44
N ASP A 471 37.79 -52.14 -2.30
CA ASP A 471 37.14 -52.24 -0.97
C ASP A 471 37.65 -51.17 0.01
N SER A 472 38.09 -50.02 -0.51
CA SER A 472 38.31 -48.83 0.32
C SER A 472 38.38 -47.61 -0.59
N GLU A 473 37.69 -46.55 -0.20
CA GLU A 473 37.83 -45.17 -0.71
C GLU A 473 36.89 -44.67 -1.83
N ILE A 474 35.59 -44.99 -1.76
CA ILE A 474 34.54 -44.02 -2.15
C ILE A 474 33.46 -43.98 -1.06
N ARG A 475 33.80 -43.36 0.08
CA ARG A 475 32.83 -42.93 1.11
C ARG A 475 33.12 -41.52 1.66
N ALA A 476 34.02 -40.77 1.01
CA ALA A 476 34.56 -39.52 1.55
C ALA A 476 34.12 -38.23 0.83
N ILE A 477 33.28 -38.28 -0.22
CA ILE A 477 32.85 -37.06 -0.97
C ILE A 477 31.32 -37.02 -1.24
N MET A 478 30.49 -37.60 -0.36
CA MET A 478 29.01 -37.43 -0.40
C MET A 478 28.41 -37.26 1.00
N ALA A 479 28.94 -36.33 1.79
CA ALA A 479 28.41 -36.01 3.12
C ALA A 479 28.16 -34.51 3.34
N GLN A 480 27.91 -33.73 2.28
CA GLN A 480 27.70 -32.28 2.41
C GLN A 480 26.36 -31.75 1.87
N TYR A 481 25.41 -32.61 1.51
CA TYR A 481 24.04 -32.19 1.18
C TYR A 481 22.98 -33.19 1.68
N MET A 482 22.85 -33.34 3.01
CA MET A 482 21.55 -33.28 3.72
C MET A 482 21.73 -33.67 5.19
N PRO A 483 21.22 -32.85 6.14
CA PRO A 483 21.40 -33.03 7.58
C PRO A 483 20.27 -33.89 8.18
N LEU A 484 20.57 -34.63 9.24
CA LEU A 484 19.57 -35.04 10.21
C LEU A 484 20.14 -34.80 11.61
N ASP A 485 19.36 -34.05 12.39
CA ASP A 485 19.64 -33.56 13.73
C ASP A 485 19.84 -34.69 14.75
N SER A 486 20.79 -34.48 15.65
CA SER A 486 20.82 -35.14 16.96
C SER A 486 21.49 -34.26 18.01
N GLN A 487 20.69 -33.73 18.92
CA GLN A 487 21.00 -33.46 20.33
C GLN A 487 19.73 -33.87 21.10
N ASN A 488 19.75 -34.46 22.28
CA ASN A 488 20.71 -34.26 23.36
C ASN A 488 20.65 -35.42 24.38
N ASP A 489 21.69 -35.48 25.21
CA ASP A 489 21.95 -36.39 26.32
C ASP A 489 20.82 -36.62 27.34
N SER A 490 20.78 -37.83 27.92
CA SER A 490 20.78 -37.97 29.38
C SER A 490 21.19 -39.38 29.85
N VAL A 491 22.11 -39.38 30.80
CA VAL A 491 22.60 -40.50 31.60
C VAL A 491 21.53 -40.95 32.60
N GLN A 492 21.24 -42.26 32.69
CA GLN A 492 20.90 -42.92 33.96
C GLN A 492 21.36 -44.40 33.99
N THR A 493 22.10 -44.69 35.06
CA THR A 493 22.43 -45.98 35.69
C THR A 493 21.22 -46.88 35.98
N HIS A 494 21.35 -48.22 35.87
CA HIS A 494 21.44 -49.18 37.01
C HIS A 494 21.20 -50.66 36.60
N SER A 495 22.04 -51.56 37.17
CA SER A 495 21.82 -52.97 37.66
C SER A 495 21.00 -53.99 36.85
N GLN A 496 21.51 -55.22 36.66
CA GLN A 496 21.20 -56.45 37.46
C GLN A 496 19.68 -56.67 37.63
N ASP A 497 19.08 -57.84 37.37
CA ASP A 497 19.53 -59.21 37.55
C ASP A 497 18.50 -60.16 36.89
N ASN A 498 18.99 -61.34 36.53
CA ASN A 498 18.38 -62.68 36.55
C ASN A 498 16.87 -62.94 36.38
N ASP A 499 16.66 -63.96 35.54
CA ASP A 499 15.86 -65.19 35.74
C ASP A 499 14.39 -65.27 35.30
N VAL A 500 14.19 -66.41 34.61
CA VAL A 500 12.97 -67.16 34.20
C VAL A 500 12.35 -66.81 32.86
#